data_AF-R7TW85-F1
#
_entry.id   AF-R7TW85-F1
#
_cell.length_a   1.000
_cell.length_b   1.000
_cell.length_c   1.000
_cell.angle_alpha   90.00
_cell.angle_beta   90.00
_cell.angle_gamma   90.00
#
_symmetry.space_group_name_H-M   'P 1'
#
loop_
_entity.id
_entity.type
_entity.pdbx_description
1 polymer ?
#
loop_
_entity_poly.entity_id
_entity_poly.type
_entity_poly.pdbx_seq_one_letter_code
_entity_poly.pdbx_strand_id
1 'polypeptide(L)'
;MALLGKCQKDSTKVKVFEPTWQLETVRRKKVDRESTIVVHLNVTVIESNTVMALCEIVCVCVTHQNVKLMAAALPGKVTYHDLMHQVACNEESKLCMLHRCPQCPGTDALTTYLESLFDECDLTADESLTFKQWVSTDHTTIQAITLSLHEFIELLVKKVDDLTAHHNIAKHQSKFMTDLKSQLSHNEMLLILDFAENYSFVVQDAAQGFHWNNSQATLHPFVGYFKNAENEVEHISMCVISNCLQHATVTVYKFQTTILAFLKEKFPSLNKVYYFSDGAASQYKNYKNFCNLAFHKADFGIEAEWHFFATSHGKNACDGVGGTVKREAAKASLQAATGGHILTPEDLFEWAKRHIMNVQFFFVDKSEVLTVEGKLNERFAQSQTIPGTRSHHCFIPTPDKKLSVYRVSGDESPFFANVILGGEDPEEEGDSAAPIEISDCQPGRYVACVYDDK
;
A
#
# COMPACT_ATOMS: atom_id res chain seq x y z
N MET A 1 -6.05 -41.61 -42.11
CA MET A 1 -5.41 -41.23 -43.39
C MET A 1 -5.60 -39.73 -43.55
N ALA A 2 -4.65 -38.93 -43.06
CA ALA A 2 -3.47 -38.44 -43.78
C ALA A 2 -3.82 -37.17 -44.59
N LEU A 3 -3.11 -36.04 -44.55
CA LEU A 3 -1.90 -35.60 -43.84
C LEU A 3 -1.82 -34.06 -43.97
N LEU A 4 -1.27 -33.42 -42.94
CA LEU A 4 -0.29 -32.31 -42.92
C LEU A 4 -0.63 -30.91 -43.46
N GLY A 5 -0.43 -29.97 -42.54
CA GLY A 5 0.08 -28.62 -42.78
C GLY A 5 0.60 -28.01 -41.48
N LYS A 6 1.85 -28.33 -41.09
CA LYS A 6 2.59 -27.67 -40.00
C LYS A 6 2.89 -26.22 -40.40
N CYS A 7 2.80 -25.28 -39.46
CA CYS A 7 3.67 -24.10 -39.44
C CYS A 7 4.19 -23.87 -38.02
N GLN A 8 5.48 -23.55 -37.96
CA GLN A 8 6.40 -23.57 -36.82
C GLN A 8 6.12 -22.50 -35.77
N LYS A 9 6.43 -22.84 -34.51
CA LYS A 9 6.86 -21.91 -33.47
C LYS A 9 8.23 -21.35 -33.86
N ASP A 10 8.40 -20.03 -33.83
CA ASP A 10 9.58 -19.41 -33.24
C ASP A 10 9.46 -17.89 -33.02
N SER A 11 10.20 -17.43 -32.01
CA SER A 11 10.55 -16.06 -31.61
C SER A 11 9.61 -15.27 -30.67
N THR A 12 9.97 -15.32 -29.38
CA THR A 12 10.14 -14.19 -28.45
C THR A 12 9.82 -12.79 -29.00
N LYS A 13 8.67 -12.23 -28.59
CA LYS A 13 8.48 -10.78 -28.39
C LYS A 13 7.48 -10.53 -27.26
N VAL A 14 7.97 -10.12 -26.09
CA VAL A 14 7.17 -9.47 -25.06
C VAL A 14 6.73 -8.12 -25.63
N LYS A 15 5.44 -7.95 -25.90
CA LYS A 15 4.86 -6.64 -26.21
C LYS A 15 4.45 -5.98 -24.90
N VAL A 16 5.24 -5.00 -24.48
CA VAL A 16 4.82 -3.96 -23.53
C VAL A 16 3.77 -3.12 -24.25
N PHE A 17 2.54 -3.10 -23.75
CA PHE A 17 1.51 -2.17 -24.22
C PHE A 17 1.57 -0.92 -23.36
N GLU A 18 2.10 0.17 -23.91
CA GLU A 18 1.74 1.52 -23.48
C GLU A 18 0.30 1.83 -23.94
N PRO A 19 -0.51 2.54 -23.14
CA PRO A 19 -1.88 2.82 -23.51
C PRO A 19 -1.94 3.93 -24.55
N THR A 20 -1.82 3.58 -25.83
CA THR A 20 -2.26 4.43 -26.95
C THR A 20 -3.73 4.16 -27.24
N TRP A 21 -4.55 5.21 -27.13
CA TRP A 21 -5.98 5.17 -27.44
C TRP A 21 -6.22 4.86 -28.92
N GLN A 22 -6.68 3.64 -29.23
CA GLN A 22 -7.37 3.33 -30.48
C GLN A 22 -8.64 2.51 -30.19
N LEU A 23 -9.75 2.98 -30.74
CA LEU A 23 -11.08 2.39 -30.68
C LEU A 23 -11.10 1.08 -31.50
N GLU A 24 -11.19 -0.08 -30.85
CA GLU A 24 -11.56 -1.34 -31.50
C GLU A 24 -12.77 -1.99 -30.82
N THR A 25 -13.75 -2.36 -31.66
CA THR A 25 -15.01 -3.00 -31.28
C THR A 25 -14.77 -4.46 -30.91
N VAL A 26 -14.72 -4.79 -29.61
CA VAL A 26 -14.48 -6.18 -29.15
C VAL A 26 -15.80 -6.97 -29.09
N ARG A 27 -15.95 -7.98 -29.96
CA ARG A 27 -16.94 -9.06 -29.82
C ARG A 27 -16.48 -10.07 -28.75
N ARG A 28 -17.40 -10.46 -27.86
CA ARG A 28 -17.22 -11.44 -26.76
C ARG A 28 -16.33 -12.63 -27.15
N LYS A 29 -15.18 -12.78 -26.50
CA LYS A 29 -14.44 -14.05 -26.37
C LYS A 29 -14.32 -14.42 -24.89
N LYS A 30 -14.44 -15.71 -24.63
CA LYS A 30 -14.32 -16.39 -23.32
C LYS A 30 -13.03 -15.94 -22.61
N VAL A 31 -13.17 -15.55 -21.34
CA VAL A 31 -12.08 -15.14 -20.45
C VAL A 31 -11.52 -16.38 -19.75
N ASP A 32 -10.22 -16.63 -19.93
CA ASP A 32 -9.43 -17.53 -19.08
C ASP A 32 -9.00 -16.80 -17.80
N ARG A 33 -8.88 -17.59 -16.72
CA ARG A 33 -8.62 -17.16 -15.35
C ARG A 33 -7.18 -16.67 -15.17
N GLU A 34 -6.99 -15.35 -15.10
CA GLU A 34 -5.84 -14.72 -14.46
C GLU A 34 -6.31 -13.51 -13.62
N SER A 35 -5.51 -13.15 -12.63
CA SER A 35 -5.86 -12.31 -11.49
C SER A 35 -6.12 -10.86 -11.89
N THR A 36 -7.36 -10.54 -12.23
CA THR A 36 -7.77 -9.16 -12.56
C THR A 36 -8.29 -8.44 -11.32
N ILE A 37 -7.66 -7.31 -11.03
CA ILE A 37 -8.16 -6.22 -10.18
C ILE A 37 -9.67 -6.03 -10.43
N VAL A 38 -10.48 -5.96 -9.37
CA VAL A 38 -11.91 -5.68 -9.49
C VAL A 38 -12.07 -4.25 -10.02
N VAL A 39 -12.30 -4.14 -11.33
CA VAL A 39 -12.72 -2.90 -11.99
C VAL A 39 -14.24 -2.79 -11.82
N HIS A 40 -14.70 -1.74 -11.14
CA HIS A 40 -16.13 -1.43 -11.08
C HIS A 40 -16.57 -0.85 -12.43
N LEU A 41 -17.30 -1.66 -13.19
CA LEU A 41 -18.02 -1.24 -14.39
C LEU A 41 -19.46 -0.86 -13.99
N ASN A 42 -19.73 0.43 -13.82
CA ASN A 42 -21.10 0.92 -13.80
C ASN A 42 -21.59 1.02 -15.25
N VAL A 43 -22.40 0.05 -15.69
CA VAL A 43 -23.00 0.05 -17.03
C VAL A 43 -24.35 0.74 -16.95
N THR A 44 -24.43 1.98 -17.43
CA THR A 44 -25.71 2.65 -17.70
C THR A 44 -26.04 2.46 -19.18
N VAL A 45 -27.13 1.74 -19.47
CA VAL A 45 -27.63 1.60 -20.85
C VAL A 45 -28.32 2.90 -21.23
N ILE A 46 -27.67 3.71 -22.05
CA ILE A 46 -28.30 4.85 -22.74
C ILE A 46 -28.62 4.36 -24.15
N GLU A 47 -29.86 4.58 -24.62
CA GLU A 47 -30.31 4.22 -25.96
C GLU A 47 -29.52 4.98 -27.04
N SER A 48 -28.37 4.42 -27.41
CA SER A 48 -27.67 4.55 -28.70
C SER A 48 -26.39 3.70 -28.60
N ASN A 49 -26.06 2.96 -29.66
CA ASN A 49 -25.06 1.88 -29.67
C ASN A 49 -23.59 2.33 -29.46
N THR A 50 -23.26 2.90 -28.31
CA THR A 50 -21.88 3.15 -27.88
C THR A 50 -21.78 2.95 -26.38
N VAL A 51 -21.30 1.76 -25.96
CA VAL A 51 -20.96 1.50 -24.57
C VAL A 51 -19.58 2.11 -24.32
N MET A 52 -19.54 3.37 -23.87
CA MET A 52 -18.33 3.88 -23.22
C MET A 52 -18.28 3.30 -21.81
N ALA A 53 -17.42 2.30 -21.61
CA ALA A 53 -17.04 1.86 -20.28
C ALA A 53 -16.17 2.95 -19.65
N LEU A 54 -16.79 3.85 -18.88
CA LEU A 54 -16.05 4.75 -17.99
C LEU A 54 -15.52 3.92 -16.82
N CYS A 55 -14.20 3.76 -16.74
CA CYS A 55 -13.54 3.15 -15.60
C CYS A 55 -13.40 4.22 -14.49
N GLU A 56 -14.07 4.02 -13.38
CA GLU A 56 -13.95 4.93 -12.23
C GLU A 56 -12.62 4.63 -11.50
N ILE A 57 -11.63 5.52 -11.66
CA ILE A 57 -10.35 5.45 -10.95
C ILE A 57 -10.47 6.29 -9.67
N VAL A 58 -10.65 5.63 -8.53
CA VAL A 58 -10.75 6.26 -7.20
C VAL A 58 -9.53 5.96 -6.32
N CYS A 59 -9.30 6.81 -5.31
CA CYS A 59 -8.21 6.70 -4.33
C CYS A 59 -6.81 6.79 -4.97
N VAL A 60 -6.59 7.77 -5.84
CA VAL A 60 -5.29 8.01 -6.50
C VAL A 60 -4.28 8.64 -5.54
N CYS A 61 -2.99 8.38 -5.77
CA CYS A 61 -1.91 9.06 -5.06
C CYS A 61 -1.89 10.56 -5.41
N VAL A 62 -2.09 11.42 -4.41
CA VAL A 62 -2.07 12.88 -4.55
C VAL A 62 -0.73 13.39 -5.07
N THR A 63 0.39 12.80 -4.65
CA THR A 63 1.74 13.19 -5.11
C THR A 63 1.87 13.01 -6.63
N HIS A 64 1.53 11.83 -7.16
CA HIS A 64 1.53 11.61 -8.61
C HIS A 64 0.47 12.45 -9.33
N GLN A 65 -0.75 12.51 -8.78
CA GLN A 65 -1.87 13.15 -9.46
C GLN A 65 -1.70 14.67 -9.55
N ASN A 66 -1.12 15.30 -8.53
CA ASN A 66 -0.87 16.75 -8.56
C ASN A 66 0.17 17.12 -9.62
N VAL A 67 1.26 16.36 -9.74
CA VAL A 67 2.24 16.59 -10.81
C VAL A 67 1.61 16.35 -12.19
N LYS A 68 0.77 15.34 -12.36
CA LYS A 68 0.02 15.13 -13.62
C LYS A 68 -0.90 16.29 -13.97
N LEU A 69 -1.64 16.81 -12.98
CA LEU A 69 -2.56 17.93 -13.20
C LEU A 69 -1.82 19.24 -13.50
N MET A 70 -0.65 19.45 -12.89
CA MET A 70 0.22 20.60 -13.19
C MET A 70 0.89 20.46 -14.56
N ALA A 71 1.39 19.27 -14.91
CA ALA A 71 1.96 19.00 -16.23
C ALA A 71 0.93 19.21 -17.35
N ALA A 72 -0.36 18.95 -17.10
CA ALA A 72 -1.43 19.22 -18.05
C ALA A 72 -1.68 20.72 -18.32
N ALA A 73 -1.13 21.61 -17.48
CA ALA A 73 -1.17 23.05 -17.69
C ALA A 73 0.08 23.58 -18.41
N LEU A 74 1.10 22.73 -18.64
CA LEU A 74 2.28 23.10 -19.41
C LEU A 74 1.95 23.16 -20.91
N PRO A 75 2.61 24.06 -21.66
CA PRO A 75 2.65 23.99 -23.11
C PRO A 75 3.14 22.62 -23.61
N GLY A 76 2.51 22.11 -24.66
CA GLY A 76 2.84 20.80 -25.24
C GLY A 76 2.21 19.60 -24.49
N LYS A 77 2.69 18.39 -24.79
CA LYS A 77 2.21 17.14 -24.17
C LYS A 77 3.25 16.57 -23.21
N VAL A 78 3.64 17.36 -22.22
CA VAL A 78 4.62 16.97 -21.21
C VAL A 78 3.98 16.04 -20.18
N THR A 79 4.64 14.93 -19.89
CA THR A 79 4.23 13.98 -18.85
C THR A 79 5.09 14.13 -17.60
N TYR A 80 4.64 13.56 -16.48
CA TYR A 80 5.44 13.58 -15.26
C TYR A 80 6.75 12.77 -15.38
N HIS A 81 6.82 11.77 -16.29
CA HIS A 81 8.08 11.07 -16.57
C HIS A 81 9.07 11.99 -17.26
N ASP A 82 8.62 12.78 -18.25
CA ASP A 82 9.48 13.76 -18.92
C ASP A 82 10.10 14.75 -17.91
N LEU A 83 9.30 15.19 -16.92
CA LEU A 83 9.77 16.06 -15.84
C LEU A 83 10.76 15.36 -14.90
N MET A 84 10.50 14.11 -14.50
CA MET A 84 11.44 13.36 -13.66
C MET A 84 12.77 13.10 -14.37
N HIS A 85 12.75 12.84 -15.67
CA HIS A 85 13.95 12.70 -16.51
C HIS A 85 14.81 13.97 -16.57
N GLN A 86 14.22 15.16 -16.39
CA GLN A 86 15.01 16.39 -16.26
C GLN A 86 15.76 16.48 -14.94
N VAL A 87 15.34 15.76 -13.90
CA VAL A 87 15.94 15.85 -12.56
C VAL A 87 16.91 14.70 -12.28
N ALA A 88 16.58 13.48 -12.72
CA ALA A 88 17.35 12.27 -12.46
C ALA A 88 17.82 11.61 -13.76
N CYS A 89 19.12 11.27 -13.84
CA CYS A 89 19.68 10.67 -15.06
C CYS A 89 19.26 9.21 -15.30
N ASN A 90 18.72 8.52 -14.29
CA ASN A 90 18.25 7.14 -14.41
C ASN A 90 17.08 6.86 -13.44
N GLU A 91 15.88 6.70 -13.99
CA GLU A 91 14.66 6.45 -13.20
C GLU A 91 14.62 5.07 -12.52
N GLU A 92 15.38 4.10 -13.03
CA GLU A 92 15.50 2.77 -12.43
C GLU A 92 16.52 2.74 -11.28
N SER A 93 17.43 3.72 -11.24
CA SER A 93 18.46 3.79 -10.21
C SER A 93 17.90 4.36 -8.91
N LYS A 94 17.85 3.52 -7.87
CA LYS A 94 17.53 3.96 -6.50
C LYS A 94 18.41 5.12 -6.05
N LEU A 95 19.71 5.08 -6.35
CA LEU A 95 20.64 6.16 -6.01
C LEU A 95 20.22 7.49 -6.65
N CYS A 96 19.90 7.47 -7.95
CA CYS A 96 19.51 8.68 -8.68
C CYS A 96 18.17 9.23 -8.18
N MET A 97 17.18 8.36 -7.98
CA MET A 97 15.82 8.75 -7.62
C MET A 97 15.65 9.17 -6.16
N LEU A 98 16.47 8.65 -5.24
CA LEU A 98 16.42 8.99 -3.81
C LEU A 98 17.44 10.03 -3.38
N HIS A 99 18.65 10.01 -3.94
CA HIS A 99 19.78 10.78 -3.41
C HIS A 99 20.44 11.70 -4.43
N ARG A 100 20.10 11.57 -5.72
CA ARG A 100 20.78 12.20 -6.86
C ARG A 100 22.25 11.78 -6.93
N CYS A 101 22.62 11.08 -7.99
CA CYS A 101 24.04 10.82 -8.24
C CYS A 101 24.73 12.10 -8.75
N PRO A 102 26.07 12.17 -8.76
CA PRO A 102 26.79 13.34 -9.27
C PRO A 102 26.52 13.69 -10.75
N GLN A 103 25.90 12.78 -11.51
CA GLN A 103 25.51 12.99 -12.92
C GLN A 103 24.04 13.39 -13.08
N CYS A 104 23.25 13.44 -12.00
CA CYS A 104 21.87 13.87 -12.07
C CYS A 104 21.82 15.36 -12.41
N PRO A 105 21.00 15.79 -13.40
CA PRO A 105 20.92 17.20 -13.75
C PRO A 105 20.38 18.09 -12.62
N GLY A 106 19.55 17.52 -11.74
CA GLY A 106 19.04 18.20 -10.55
C GLY A 106 17.88 19.15 -10.85
N THR A 107 17.44 19.86 -9.81
CA THR A 107 16.29 20.77 -9.88
C THR A 107 16.55 21.98 -10.78
N ASP A 108 17.78 22.49 -10.82
CA ASP A 108 18.15 23.66 -11.61
C ASP A 108 18.00 23.40 -13.13
N ALA A 109 18.30 22.18 -13.56
CA ALA A 109 18.09 21.76 -14.94
C ALA A 109 16.60 21.69 -15.30
N LEU A 110 15.75 21.19 -14.39
CA LEU A 110 14.31 21.20 -14.58
C LEU A 110 13.75 22.63 -14.63
N THR A 111 14.23 23.53 -13.76
CA THR A 111 13.86 24.96 -13.79
C THR A 111 14.17 25.55 -15.16
N THR A 112 15.42 25.38 -15.63
CA THR A 112 15.86 25.90 -16.94
C THR A 112 15.02 25.34 -18.09
N TYR A 113 14.70 24.04 -18.04
CA TYR A 113 13.82 23.40 -19.03
C TYR A 113 12.43 24.02 -19.06
N LEU A 114 11.81 24.23 -17.88
CA LEU A 114 10.48 24.83 -17.79
C LEU A 114 10.46 26.28 -18.27
N GLU A 115 11.47 27.08 -17.90
CA GLU A 115 11.62 28.46 -18.37
C GLU A 115 11.70 28.51 -19.91
N SER A 116 12.54 27.66 -20.52
CA SER A 116 12.66 27.59 -21.98
C SER A 116 11.35 27.21 -22.67
N LEU A 117 10.55 26.36 -22.05
CA LEU A 117 9.28 25.90 -22.59
C LEU A 117 8.19 27.00 -22.58
N PHE A 118 8.25 27.91 -21.60
CA PHE A 118 7.38 29.09 -21.58
C PHE A 118 7.88 30.21 -22.49
N ASP A 119 9.20 30.41 -22.59
CA ASP A 119 9.82 31.37 -23.51
C ASP A 119 9.46 31.05 -24.98
N GLU A 120 9.45 29.77 -25.36
CA GLU A 120 9.03 29.31 -26.69
C GLU A 120 7.56 29.63 -27.03
N CYS A 121 6.75 29.94 -26.01
CA CYS A 121 5.35 30.31 -26.15
C CYS A 121 5.11 31.84 -26.06
N ASP A 122 6.17 32.64 -26.09
CA ASP A 122 6.15 34.10 -25.86
C ASP A 122 5.50 34.50 -24.52
N LEU A 123 5.56 33.61 -23.51
CA LEU A 123 5.00 33.86 -22.18
C LEU A 123 6.07 34.44 -21.23
N THR A 124 5.72 35.47 -20.47
CA THR A 124 6.67 36.19 -19.60
C THR A 124 6.45 35.86 -18.12
N ALA A 125 7.49 35.97 -17.28
CA ALA A 125 7.46 35.57 -15.87
C ALA A 125 6.33 36.21 -15.02
N ASP A 126 5.86 37.40 -15.42
CA ASP A 126 4.77 38.14 -14.74
C ASP A 126 3.36 37.65 -15.13
N GLU A 127 3.25 36.78 -16.14
CA GLU A 127 1.98 36.19 -16.52
C GLU A 127 1.54 35.13 -15.52
N SER A 128 0.22 34.97 -15.42
CA SER A 128 -0.38 34.02 -14.49
C SER A 128 -0.86 32.76 -15.20
N LEU A 129 -0.53 31.59 -14.65
CA LEU A 129 -1.02 30.29 -15.09
C LEU A 129 -2.06 29.75 -14.13
N THR A 130 -3.18 29.28 -14.68
CA THR A 130 -4.21 28.59 -13.91
C THR A 130 -4.11 27.09 -14.12
N PHE A 131 -3.99 26.33 -13.03
CA PHE A 131 -3.89 24.87 -13.05
C PHE A 131 -4.76 24.26 -11.95
N LYS A 132 -4.94 22.93 -11.98
CA LYS A 132 -5.68 22.20 -10.95
C LYS A 132 -4.74 21.38 -10.07
N GLN A 133 -5.07 21.24 -8.79
CA GLN A 133 -4.44 20.25 -7.92
C GLN A 133 -5.39 19.82 -6.80
N TRP A 134 -5.14 18.65 -6.24
CA TRP A 134 -5.73 18.20 -4.98
C TRP A 134 -5.09 18.95 -3.82
N VAL A 135 -5.93 19.52 -2.96
CA VAL A 135 -5.54 20.18 -1.73
C VAL A 135 -6.22 19.45 -0.57
N SER A 136 -5.44 19.08 0.45
CA SER A 136 -5.93 18.46 1.67
C SER A 136 -5.89 19.49 2.80
N THR A 137 -7.07 19.96 3.20
CA THR A 137 -7.27 20.70 4.46
C THR A 137 -8.02 19.77 5.42
N ASP A 138 -9.32 20.00 5.66
CA ASP A 138 -10.21 19.11 6.41
C ASP A 138 -10.83 18.03 5.51
N HIS A 139 -11.05 18.38 4.24
CA HIS A 139 -11.47 17.48 3.17
C HIS A 139 -10.50 17.63 1.98
N THR A 140 -10.29 16.52 1.25
CA THR A 140 -9.47 16.53 0.05
C THR A 140 -10.34 16.90 -1.16
N THR A 141 -10.03 18.01 -1.81
CA THR A 141 -10.78 18.53 -2.97
C THR A 141 -9.86 19.00 -4.08
N ILE A 142 -10.34 18.98 -5.33
CA ILE A 142 -9.64 19.59 -6.45
C ILE A 142 -9.93 21.09 -6.45
N GLN A 143 -8.88 21.90 -6.47
CA GLN A 143 -8.99 23.35 -6.58
C GLN A 143 -8.29 23.83 -7.86
N ALA A 144 -8.87 24.85 -8.49
CA ALA A 144 -8.19 25.63 -9.52
C ALA A 144 -7.39 26.74 -8.82
N ILE A 145 -6.10 26.80 -9.11
CA ILE A 145 -5.15 27.73 -8.49
C ILE A 145 -4.49 28.51 -9.62
N THR A 146 -4.37 29.83 -9.42
CA THR A 146 -3.71 30.75 -10.34
C THR A 146 -2.48 31.30 -9.63
N LEU A 147 -1.30 31.11 -10.24
CA LEU A 147 -0.02 31.62 -9.74
C LEU A 147 0.70 32.37 -10.86
N SER A 148 1.67 33.22 -10.53
CA SER A 148 2.65 33.69 -11.52
C SER A 148 3.43 32.50 -12.12
N LEU A 149 3.98 32.66 -13.34
CA LEU A 149 4.80 31.61 -13.94
C LEU A 149 5.99 31.24 -13.06
N HIS A 150 6.65 32.24 -12.45
CA HIS A 150 7.76 32.00 -11.54
C HIS A 150 7.36 31.11 -10.35
N GLU A 151 6.30 31.48 -9.61
CA GLU A 151 5.79 30.69 -8.48
C GLU A 151 5.31 29.29 -8.91
N PHE A 152 4.73 29.18 -10.11
CA PHE A 152 4.29 27.89 -10.64
C PHE A 152 5.48 26.96 -10.92
N ILE A 153 6.55 27.47 -11.53
CA ILE A 153 7.77 26.71 -11.83
C ILE A 153 8.40 26.22 -10.52
N GLU A 154 8.59 27.10 -9.53
CA GLU A 154 9.14 26.71 -8.23
C GLU A 154 8.32 25.60 -7.56
N LEU A 155 6.99 25.75 -7.58
CA LEU A 155 6.09 24.76 -7.01
C LEU A 155 6.15 23.41 -7.76
N LEU A 156 6.22 23.45 -9.09
CA LEU A 156 6.29 22.24 -9.91
C LEU A 156 7.62 21.52 -9.71
N VAL A 157 8.74 22.24 -9.73
CA VAL A 157 10.09 21.70 -9.50
C VAL A 157 10.14 20.98 -8.17
N LYS A 158 9.67 21.62 -7.09
CA LYS A 158 9.61 21.00 -5.76
C LYS A 158 8.77 19.72 -5.75
N LYS A 159 7.58 19.75 -6.35
CA LYS A 159 6.69 18.58 -6.40
C LYS A 159 7.27 17.44 -7.25
N VAL A 160 8.01 17.75 -8.32
CA VAL A 160 8.71 16.75 -9.13
C VAL A 160 9.87 16.14 -8.35
N ASP A 161 10.64 16.94 -7.63
CA ASP A 161 11.73 16.48 -6.77
C ASP A 161 11.23 15.49 -5.70
N ASP A 162 10.15 15.86 -4.99
CA ASP A 162 9.45 15.00 -4.02
C ASP A 162 8.89 13.72 -4.70
N LEU A 163 8.37 13.86 -5.93
CA LEU A 163 7.79 12.76 -6.68
C LEU A 163 8.82 11.70 -7.06
N THR A 164 10.07 12.03 -7.38
CA THR A 164 11.04 11.02 -7.84
C THR A 164 11.25 9.94 -6.79
N ALA A 165 11.45 10.34 -5.53
CA ALA A 165 11.74 9.42 -4.44
C ALA A 165 10.49 8.59 -4.14
N HIS A 166 9.33 9.24 -4.09
CA HIS A 166 8.05 8.60 -3.89
C HIS A 166 7.71 7.58 -4.97
N HIS A 167 7.91 7.92 -6.25
CA HIS A 167 7.69 7.05 -7.40
C HIS A 167 8.60 5.83 -7.35
N ASN A 168 9.89 6.01 -7.07
CA ASN A 168 10.84 4.91 -7.01
C ASN A 168 10.55 3.95 -5.85
N ILE A 169 10.19 4.45 -4.67
CA ILE A 169 9.80 3.62 -3.52
C ILE A 169 8.54 2.81 -3.83
N ALA A 170 7.50 3.44 -4.39
CA ALA A 170 6.26 2.75 -4.78
C ALA A 170 6.55 1.62 -5.76
N LYS A 171 7.31 1.90 -6.83
CA LYS A 171 7.70 0.91 -7.83
C LYS A 171 8.52 -0.24 -7.22
N HIS A 172 9.49 0.06 -6.37
CA HIS A 172 10.31 -0.96 -5.69
C HIS A 172 9.46 -1.86 -4.77
N GLN A 173 8.58 -1.30 -3.94
CA GLN A 173 7.74 -2.09 -3.05
C GLN A 173 6.79 -3.01 -3.83
N SER A 174 6.13 -2.51 -4.87
CA SER A 174 5.27 -3.33 -5.73
C SER A 174 6.03 -4.43 -6.45
N LYS A 175 7.24 -4.12 -6.95
CA LYS A 175 8.11 -5.11 -7.59
C LYS A 175 8.55 -6.18 -6.59
N PHE A 176 9.05 -5.80 -5.42
CA PHE A 176 9.49 -6.73 -4.39
C PHE A 176 8.39 -7.70 -3.98
N MET A 177 7.17 -7.22 -3.73
CA MET A 177 6.04 -8.08 -3.39
C MET A 177 5.72 -9.08 -4.51
N THR A 178 5.76 -8.63 -5.77
CA THR A 178 5.49 -9.47 -6.94
C THR A 178 6.55 -10.57 -7.08
N ASP A 179 7.83 -10.20 -6.93
CA ASP A 179 8.95 -11.14 -6.99
C ASP A 179 8.87 -12.14 -5.82
N LEU A 180 8.69 -11.66 -4.58
CA LEU A 180 8.52 -12.48 -3.38
C LEU A 180 7.40 -13.51 -3.55
N LYS A 181 6.23 -13.08 -4.02
CA LYS A 181 5.08 -13.96 -4.26
C LYS A 181 5.43 -15.14 -5.19
N SER A 182 6.26 -14.91 -6.22
CA SER A 182 6.71 -15.96 -7.15
C SER A 182 7.79 -16.88 -6.57
N GLN A 183 8.56 -16.37 -5.59
CA GLN A 183 9.73 -17.05 -5.03
C GLN A 183 9.45 -17.77 -3.71
N LEU A 184 8.25 -17.64 -3.13
CA LEU A 184 7.85 -18.32 -1.89
C LEU A 184 8.22 -19.81 -1.88
N SER A 185 8.66 -20.31 -0.73
CA SER A 185 8.84 -21.73 -0.47
C SER A 185 7.53 -22.36 0.04
N HIS A 186 7.41 -23.69 0.05
CA HIS A 186 6.18 -24.40 0.49
C HIS A 186 5.84 -24.21 1.98
N ASN A 187 6.81 -23.80 2.80
CA ASN A 187 6.67 -23.50 4.22
C ASN A 187 6.51 -21.99 4.49
N GLU A 188 6.42 -21.17 3.45
CA GLU A 188 6.32 -19.71 3.53
C GLU A 188 4.97 -19.21 3.03
N MET A 189 4.52 -18.09 3.57
CA MET A 189 3.31 -17.42 3.11
C MET A 189 3.50 -15.90 3.07
N LEU A 190 3.06 -15.27 1.97
CA LEU A 190 2.88 -13.82 1.91
C LEU A 190 1.46 -13.49 2.39
N LEU A 191 1.33 -12.75 3.48
CA LEU A 191 0.04 -12.40 4.07
C LEU A 191 -0.19 -10.89 3.98
N ILE A 192 -1.07 -10.48 3.07
CA ILE A 192 -1.54 -9.10 2.96
C ILE A 192 -2.68 -8.90 3.95
N LEU A 193 -2.68 -7.78 4.67
CA LEU A 193 -3.72 -7.43 5.63
C LEU A 193 -4.03 -5.94 5.57
N ASP A 194 -5.32 -5.62 5.69
CA ASP A 194 -5.78 -4.23 5.69
C ASP A 194 -7.08 -4.06 6.48
N PHE A 195 -7.35 -2.85 6.97
CA PHE A 195 -8.67 -2.50 7.48
C PHE A 195 -9.53 -2.05 6.31
N ALA A 196 -10.66 -2.73 6.07
CA ALA A 196 -11.70 -2.11 5.30
C ALA A 196 -12.36 -1.02 6.16
N GLU A 197 -12.80 0.07 5.51
CA GLU A 197 -13.70 1.03 6.15
C GLU A 197 -14.86 0.27 6.83
N ASN A 198 -15.15 0.64 8.08
CA ASN A 198 -16.18 0.02 8.89
C ASN A 198 -17.52 -0.02 8.13
N TYR A 199 -18.20 -1.15 8.21
CA TYR A 199 -19.49 -1.33 7.55
C TYR A 199 -20.60 -0.75 8.41
N SER A 200 -21.25 0.30 7.92
CA SER A 200 -22.51 0.79 8.49
C SER A 200 -23.68 -0.07 8.00
N PHE A 201 -24.49 -0.56 8.93
CA PHE A 201 -25.64 -1.40 8.58
C PHE A 201 -26.70 -0.59 7.83
N VAL A 202 -27.27 -1.21 6.80
CA VAL A 202 -28.33 -0.63 5.98
C VAL A 202 -29.58 -1.48 6.13
N VAL A 203 -30.76 -0.86 6.10
CA VAL A 203 -32.04 -1.55 6.25
C VAL A 203 -32.99 -1.08 5.16
N GLN A 204 -33.70 -2.02 4.54
CA GLN A 204 -34.78 -1.69 3.60
C GLN A 204 -35.95 -1.03 4.33
N ASP A 205 -36.53 0.02 3.75
CA ASP A 205 -37.66 0.76 4.32
C ASP A 205 -37.39 1.28 5.75
N ALA A 206 -36.13 1.64 6.03
CA ALA A 206 -35.69 2.10 7.33
C ALA A 206 -36.52 3.30 7.82
N ALA A 207 -37.02 3.22 9.06
CA ALA A 207 -37.69 4.34 9.70
C ALA A 207 -36.75 5.57 9.74
N GLN A 208 -37.33 6.78 9.66
CA GLN A 208 -36.54 8.02 9.61
C GLN A 208 -35.48 8.13 10.72
N GLY A 209 -35.78 7.63 11.93
CA GLY A 209 -34.84 7.63 13.07
C GLY A 209 -33.61 6.74 12.88
N PHE A 210 -33.68 5.73 12.01
CA PHE A 210 -32.55 4.84 11.72
C PHE A 210 -31.43 5.56 10.97
N HIS A 211 -31.70 6.70 10.32
CA HIS A 211 -30.67 7.54 9.72
C HIS A 211 -29.59 7.99 10.72
N TRP A 212 -29.93 8.06 12.01
CA TRP A 212 -29.01 8.42 13.10
C TRP A 212 -28.34 7.21 13.76
N ASN A 213 -28.65 5.98 13.31
CA ASN A 213 -28.02 4.77 13.83
C ASN A 213 -26.58 4.67 13.29
N ASN A 214 -25.61 4.71 14.21
CA ASN A 214 -24.19 4.57 13.88
C ASN A 214 -23.65 3.16 14.21
N SER A 215 -24.52 2.15 14.28
CA SER A 215 -24.07 0.76 14.46
C SER A 215 -23.19 0.36 13.26
N GLN A 216 -22.01 -0.16 13.57
CA GLN A 216 -21.01 -0.52 12.58
C GLN A 216 -20.34 -1.84 12.94
N ALA A 217 -19.79 -2.51 11.93
CA ALA A 217 -18.88 -3.63 12.10
C ALA A 217 -17.51 -3.27 11.54
N THR A 218 -16.45 -3.71 12.22
CA THR A 218 -15.11 -3.70 11.66
C THR A 218 -14.90 -4.93 10.79
N LEU A 219 -14.33 -4.69 9.62
CA LEU A 219 -13.96 -5.69 8.63
C LEU A 219 -12.45 -5.63 8.45
N HIS A 220 -11.77 -6.74 8.74
CA HIS A 220 -10.33 -6.85 8.58
C HIS A 220 -10.01 -8.04 7.65
N PRO A 221 -9.98 -7.79 6.33
CA PRO A 221 -9.56 -8.77 5.33
C PRO A 221 -8.08 -9.15 5.44
N PHE A 222 -7.81 -10.43 5.19
CA PHE A 222 -6.48 -10.98 4.96
C PHE A 222 -6.47 -11.75 3.64
N VAL A 223 -5.39 -11.62 2.87
CA VAL A 223 -5.16 -12.43 1.67
C VAL A 223 -3.78 -13.08 1.77
N GLY A 224 -3.78 -14.40 1.93
CA GLY A 224 -2.55 -15.21 2.01
C GLY A 224 -2.21 -15.82 0.66
N TYR A 225 -0.98 -15.65 0.17
CA TYR A 225 -0.43 -16.32 -1.00
C TYR A 225 0.59 -17.37 -0.58
N PHE A 226 0.52 -18.55 -1.21
CA PHE A 226 1.37 -19.71 -0.90
C PHE A 226 1.62 -20.55 -2.15
N LYS A 227 2.61 -21.44 -2.13
CA LYS A 227 2.82 -22.44 -3.19
C LYS A 227 2.08 -23.73 -2.90
N ASN A 228 1.28 -24.21 -3.86
CA ASN A 228 0.68 -25.54 -3.80
C ASN A 228 1.72 -26.63 -4.08
N ALA A 229 1.30 -27.91 -4.10
CA ALA A 229 2.21 -29.04 -4.30
C ALA A 229 2.89 -29.02 -5.69
N GLU A 230 2.27 -28.38 -6.67
CA GLU A 230 2.72 -28.23 -8.05
C GLU A 230 3.66 -27.02 -8.27
N ASN A 231 4.06 -26.32 -7.20
CA ASN A 231 4.82 -25.06 -7.23
C ASN A 231 4.09 -23.87 -7.89
N GLU A 232 2.77 -23.95 -8.03
CA GLU A 232 1.95 -22.85 -8.51
C GLU A 232 1.53 -21.96 -7.34
N VAL A 233 1.42 -20.66 -7.60
CA VAL A 233 1.00 -19.70 -6.59
C VAL A 233 -0.52 -19.73 -6.44
N GLU A 234 -0.99 -20.14 -5.27
CA GLU A 234 -2.38 -20.09 -4.86
C GLU A 234 -2.63 -18.99 -3.83
N HIS A 235 -3.89 -18.75 -3.52
CA HIS A 235 -4.28 -17.79 -2.49
C HIS A 235 -5.47 -18.26 -1.66
N ILE A 236 -5.55 -17.74 -0.45
CA ILE A 236 -6.69 -17.88 0.45
C ILE A 236 -7.15 -16.51 0.91
N SER A 237 -8.44 -16.23 0.73
CA SER A 237 -9.08 -15.01 1.21
C SER A 237 -9.74 -15.28 2.55
N MET A 238 -9.49 -14.42 3.52
CA MET A 238 -10.04 -14.49 4.87
C MET A 238 -10.55 -13.11 5.30
N CYS A 239 -11.50 -13.06 6.21
CA CYS A 239 -11.99 -11.80 6.77
C CYS A 239 -12.40 -11.98 8.22
N VAL A 240 -11.84 -11.15 9.10
CA VAL A 240 -12.30 -11.03 10.48
C VAL A 240 -13.39 -9.97 10.55
N ILE A 241 -14.51 -10.32 11.17
CA ILE A 241 -15.60 -9.41 11.51
C ILE A 241 -15.58 -9.20 13.03
N SER A 242 -15.73 -7.95 13.47
CA SER A 242 -15.70 -7.61 14.89
C SER A 242 -16.64 -6.46 15.22
N ASN A 243 -17.15 -6.46 16.46
CA ASN A 243 -17.82 -5.32 17.10
C ASN A 243 -16.80 -4.34 17.75
N CYS A 244 -15.50 -4.61 17.68
CA CYS A 244 -14.45 -3.67 18.09
C CYS A 244 -14.12 -2.67 16.97
N LEU A 245 -14.62 -1.44 17.09
CA LEU A 245 -14.42 -0.37 16.08
C LEU A 245 -13.02 0.26 16.09
N GLN A 246 -12.17 -0.09 17.07
CA GLN A 246 -10.87 0.54 17.25
C GLN A 246 -9.83 -0.09 16.31
N HIS A 247 -9.35 0.71 15.36
CA HIS A 247 -8.24 0.33 14.48
C HIS A 247 -6.90 0.59 15.18
N ALA A 248 -6.45 -0.38 15.98
CA ALA A 248 -5.24 -0.27 16.79
C ALA A 248 -4.39 -1.53 16.70
N THR A 249 -3.11 -1.41 17.07
CA THR A 249 -2.16 -2.55 17.10
C THR A 249 -2.64 -3.73 17.93
N VAL A 250 -3.34 -3.50 19.05
CA VAL A 250 -3.91 -4.57 19.89
C VAL A 250 -4.98 -5.36 19.13
N THR A 251 -5.83 -4.67 18.37
CA THR A 251 -6.86 -5.27 17.52
C THR A 251 -6.22 -6.12 16.43
N VAL A 252 -5.20 -5.59 15.74
CA VAL A 252 -4.45 -6.32 14.72
C VAL A 252 -3.80 -7.57 15.29
N TYR A 253 -3.14 -7.47 16.44
CA TYR A 253 -2.49 -8.63 17.07
C TYR A 253 -3.51 -9.73 17.41
N LYS A 254 -4.68 -9.37 17.94
CA LYS A 254 -5.73 -10.35 18.23
C LYS A 254 -6.27 -10.99 16.94
N PHE A 255 -6.49 -10.21 15.89
CA PHE A 255 -6.94 -10.74 14.59
C PHE A 255 -5.88 -11.66 13.97
N GLN A 256 -4.60 -11.27 14.02
CA GLN A 256 -3.48 -12.11 13.60
C GLN A 256 -3.43 -13.41 14.40
N THR A 257 -3.63 -13.38 15.72
CA THR A 257 -3.67 -14.58 16.56
C THR A 257 -4.73 -15.56 16.06
N THR A 258 -5.94 -15.08 15.77
CA THR A 258 -7.04 -15.90 15.23
C THR A 258 -6.70 -16.48 13.86
N ILE A 259 -6.17 -15.67 12.95
CA ILE A 259 -5.83 -16.10 11.58
C ILE A 259 -4.65 -17.08 11.58
N LEU A 260 -3.59 -16.82 12.33
CA LEU A 260 -2.43 -17.70 12.39
C LEU A 260 -2.76 -19.05 13.02
N ALA A 261 -3.66 -19.12 13.99
CA ALA A 261 -4.14 -20.38 14.54
C ALA A 261 -4.81 -21.25 13.44
N PHE A 262 -5.69 -20.65 12.64
CA PHE A 262 -6.31 -21.31 11.50
C PHE A 262 -5.29 -21.72 10.43
N LEU A 263 -4.37 -20.81 10.08
CA LEU A 263 -3.36 -21.08 9.04
C LEU A 263 -2.42 -22.20 9.43
N LYS A 264 -2.05 -22.34 10.71
CA LYS A 264 -1.25 -23.46 11.20
C LYS A 264 -1.96 -24.80 11.09
N GLU A 265 -3.25 -24.84 11.39
CA GLU A 265 -4.04 -26.06 11.25
C GLU A 265 -4.13 -26.46 9.78
N LYS A 266 -4.37 -25.49 8.90
CA LYS A 266 -4.51 -25.71 7.45
C LYS A 266 -3.17 -26.01 6.76
N PHE A 267 -2.09 -25.40 7.22
CA PHE A 267 -0.74 -25.50 6.65
C PHE A 267 0.27 -25.85 7.77
N PRO A 268 0.35 -27.11 8.21
CA PRO A 268 1.19 -27.50 9.35
C PRO A 268 2.69 -27.27 9.16
N SER A 269 3.15 -27.16 7.91
CA SER A 269 4.54 -26.86 7.57
C SER A 269 4.87 -25.36 7.56
N LEU A 270 3.88 -24.47 7.73
CA LEU A 270 4.07 -23.02 7.71
C LEU A 270 5.00 -22.62 8.85
N ASN A 271 6.17 -22.10 8.50
CA ASN A 271 7.18 -21.67 9.48
C ASN A 271 7.56 -20.19 9.35
N LYS A 272 7.24 -19.53 8.23
CA LYS A 272 7.55 -18.12 8.01
C LYS A 272 6.44 -17.38 7.27
N VAL A 273 6.13 -16.17 7.72
CA VAL A 273 5.13 -15.27 7.12
C VAL A 273 5.76 -13.94 6.76
N TYR A 274 5.52 -13.47 5.53
CA TYR A 274 5.86 -12.13 5.10
C TYR A 274 4.59 -11.27 5.15
N TYR A 275 4.52 -10.30 6.06
CA TYR A 275 3.39 -9.39 6.15
C TYR A 275 3.54 -8.24 5.16
N PHE A 276 2.45 -7.86 4.49
CA PHE A 276 2.36 -6.64 3.69
C PHE A 276 1.13 -5.83 4.11
N SER A 277 1.32 -4.59 4.53
CA SER A 277 0.22 -3.70 4.93
C SER A 277 0.47 -2.25 4.51
N ASP A 278 -0.53 -1.40 4.69
CA ASP A 278 -0.33 0.04 4.60
C ASP A 278 0.53 0.57 5.77
N GLY A 279 0.97 1.82 5.63
CA GLY A 279 1.81 2.49 6.62
C GLY A 279 1.06 3.17 7.77
N ALA A 280 -0.19 2.78 8.06
CA ALA A 280 -1.00 3.47 9.06
C ALA A 280 -0.40 3.35 10.47
N ALA A 281 -0.19 4.50 11.11
CA ALA A 281 0.56 4.61 12.36
C ALA A 281 -0.20 4.06 13.57
N SER A 282 -1.53 4.08 13.60
CA SER A 282 -2.31 3.57 14.74
C SER A 282 -2.32 2.05 14.84
N GLN A 283 -2.24 1.35 13.71
CA GLN A 283 -2.41 -0.10 13.65
C GLN A 283 -1.15 -0.88 13.28
N TYR A 284 -0.40 -0.48 12.24
CA TYR A 284 0.66 -1.32 11.68
C TYR A 284 2.06 -0.71 11.80
N LYS A 285 2.24 0.56 11.40
CA LYS A 285 3.58 1.16 11.26
C LYS A 285 3.97 1.96 12.49
N ASN A 286 4.11 1.26 13.62
CA ASN A 286 4.50 1.86 14.89
C ASN A 286 5.31 0.89 15.77
N TYR A 287 5.91 1.46 16.81
CA TYR A 287 6.80 0.76 17.73
C TYR A 287 6.13 -0.37 18.54
N LYS A 288 4.82 -0.29 18.80
CA LYS A 288 4.08 -1.37 19.46
C LYS A 288 3.97 -2.58 18.54
N ASN A 289 3.66 -2.35 17.26
CA ASN A 289 3.61 -3.44 16.28
C ASN A 289 4.99 -4.03 16.02
N PHE A 290 6.03 -3.20 15.98
CA PHE A 290 7.41 -3.65 15.84
C PHE A 290 7.88 -4.50 17.02
N CYS A 291 7.46 -4.14 18.24
CA CYS A 291 7.67 -4.99 19.40
C CYS A 291 6.97 -6.35 19.23
N ASN A 292 5.68 -6.36 18.85
CA ASN A 292 4.98 -7.62 18.55
C ASN A 292 5.67 -8.46 17.47
N LEU A 293 6.19 -7.82 16.42
CA LEU A 293 6.95 -8.47 15.35
C LEU A 293 8.22 -9.15 15.89
N ALA A 294 8.98 -8.49 16.76
CA ALA A 294 10.17 -9.08 17.38
C ALA A 294 9.85 -10.31 18.26
N PHE A 295 8.64 -10.35 18.85
CA PHE A 295 8.16 -11.49 19.64
C PHE A 295 7.36 -12.52 18.82
N HIS A 296 7.18 -12.31 17.52
CA HIS A 296 6.27 -13.12 16.69
C HIS A 296 6.58 -14.61 16.73
N LYS A 297 7.87 -15.00 16.67
CA LYS A 297 8.28 -16.40 16.78
C LYS A 297 8.02 -16.98 18.16
N ALA A 298 8.14 -16.19 19.23
CA ALA A 298 7.85 -16.66 20.58
C ALA A 298 6.34 -16.83 20.81
N ASP A 299 5.53 -15.89 20.31
CA ASP A 299 4.08 -15.89 20.48
C ASP A 299 3.39 -16.92 19.59
N PHE A 300 3.86 -17.05 18.35
CA PHE A 300 3.19 -17.85 17.32
C PHE A 300 4.06 -18.98 16.78
N GLY A 301 5.28 -19.23 17.24
CA GLY A 301 6.12 -20.31 16.69
C GLY A 301 6.41 -20.19 15.18
N ILE A 302 6.19 -19.02 14.58
CA ILE A 302 6.33 -18.72 13.15
C ILE A 302 7.26 -17.51 13.05
N GLU A 303 8.25 -17.56 12.17
CA GLU A 303 9.09 -16.42 11.83
C GLU A 303 8.29 -15.40 11.01
N ALA A 304 8.59 -14.11 11.17
CA ALA A 304 7.87 -13.10 10.40
C ALA A 304 8.76 -11.95 9.98
N GLU A 305 8.46 -11.38 8.83
CA GLU A 305 8.98 -10.10 8.34
C GLU A 305 7.79 -9.19 8.05
N TRP A 306 7.98 -7.88 8.22
CA TRP A 306 6.92 -6.91 7.91
C TRP A 306 7.37 -5.89 6.89
N HIS A 307 6.65 -5.85 5.79
CA HIS A 307 6.85 -4.94 4.68
C HIS A 307 5.67 -3.97 4.56
N PHE A 308 5.95 -2.77 4.06
CA PHE A 308 4.95 -1.71 3.95
C PHE A 308 4.84 -1.22 2.52
N PHE A 309 3.61 -1.06 2.04
CA PHE A 309 3.37 -0.31 0.81
C PHE A 309 3.86 1.13 0.95
N ALA A 310 4.22 1.74 -0.18
CA ALA A 310 4.46 3.18 -0.20
C ALA A 310 3.15 3.92 0.13
N THR A 311 3.26 5.10 0.74
CA THR A 311 2.11 5.96 1.08
C THR A 311 1.18 6.13 -0.12
N SER A 312 -0.13 5.94 0.05
CA SER A 312 -1.13 6.05 -1.03
C SER A 312 -1.00 5.04 -2.18
N HIS A 313 -0.15 4.02 -2.06
CA HIS A 313 -0.05 2.88 -2.99
C HIS A 313 -0.42 1.55 -2.32
N GLY A 314 -1.25 1.61 -1.27
CA GLY A 314 -1.68 0.46 -0.48
C GLY A 314 -2.82 -0.35 -1.07
N LYS A 315 -3.45 0.08 -2.18
CA LYS A 315 -4.61 -0.62 -2.75
C LYS A 315 -4.24 -2.04 -3.19
N ASN A 316 -4.93 -3.03 -2.68
CA ASN A 316 -4.53 -4.43 -2.77
C ASN A 316 -5.74 -5.40 -2.80
N ALA A 317 -5.48 -6.71 -2.72
CA ALA A 317 -6.51 -7.74 -2.79
C ALA A 317 -7.51 -7.70 -1.61
N CYS A 318 -7.09 -7.17 -0.46
CA CYS A 318 -7.94 -6.97 0.72
C CYS A 318 -9.10 -5.99 0.44
N ASP A 319 -8.88 -4.94 -0.37
CA ASP A 319 -9.95 -4.03 -0.81
C ASP A 319 -11.05 -4.79 -1.57
N GLY A 320 -10.66 -5.77 -2.38
CA GLY A 320 -11.60 -6.62 -3.12
C GLY A 320 -12.42 -7.51 -2.19
N VAL A 321 -11.79 -8.10 -1.16
CA VAL A 321 -12.48 -8.90 -0.14
C VAL A 321 -13.45 -8.03 0.66
N GLY A 322 -12.95 -6.94 1.25
CA GLY A 322 -13.77 -6.01 2.04
C GLY A 322 -14.92 -5.42 1.23
N GLY A 323 -14.65 -4.97 0.00
CA GLY A 323 -15.66 -4.45 -0.92
C GLY A 323 -16.73 -5.49 -1.29
N THR A 324 -16.34 -6.76 -1.49
CA THR A 324 -17.29 -7.84 -1.75
C THR A 324 -18.20 -8.09 -0.54
N VAL A 325 -17.65 -8.18 0.66
CA VAL A 325 -18.44 -8.39 1.89
C VAL A 325 -19.43 -7.26 2.09
N LYS A 326 -18.98 -6.00 2.02
CA LYS A 326 -19.85 -4.82 2.19
C LYS A 326 -20.97 -4.78 1.14
N ARG A 327 -20.63 -5.02 -0.13
CA ARG A 327 -21.60 -4.97 -1.24
C ARG A 327 -22.67 -6.06 -1.10
N GLU A 328 -22.26 -7.30 -0.87
CA GLU A 328 -23.21 -8.41 -0.79
C GLU A 328 -24.09 -8.32 0.46
N ALA A 329 -23.54 -7.88 1.60
CA ALA A 329 -24.31 -7.64 2.82
C ALA A 329 -25.32 -6.49 2.67
N ALA A 330 -24.91 -5.38 2.03
CA ALA A 330 -25.82 -4.26 1.75
C ALA A 330 -26.95 -4.69 0.81
N LYS A 331 -26.63 -5.44 -0.24
CA LYS A 331 -27.63 -5.99 -1.16
C LYS A 331 -28.61 -6.91 -0.44
N ALA A 332 -28.14 -7.82 0.40
CA ALA A 332 -29.00 -8.71 1.15
C ALA A 332 -29.92 -7.95 2.11
N SER A 333 -29.38 -6.92 2.79
CA SER A 333 -30.15 -6.11 3.72
C SER A 333 -31.22 -5.26 3.04
N LEU A 334 -30.96 -4.77 1.83
CA LEU A 334 -31.94 -4.06 1.00
C LEU A 334 -33.01 -4.98 0.39
N GLN A 335 -32.74 -6.29 0.31
CA GLN A 335 -33.72 -7.29 -0.13
C GLN A 335 -34.57 -7.85 1.02
N ALA A 336 -34.15 -7.62 2.27
CA ALA A 336 -34.83 -8.09 3.48
C ALA A 336 -35.89 -7.08 3.93
N ALA A 337 -37.12 -7.20 3.42
CA ALA A 337 -38.22 -6.26 3.71
C ALA A 337 -38.88 -6.48 5.09
N THR A 338 -39.04 -7.73 5.53
CA THR A 338 -39.84 -8.06 6.75
C THR A 338 -39.13 -8.96 7.75
N GLY A 339 -37.93 -9.47 7.42
CA GLY A 339 -37.17 -10.35 8.30
C GLY A 339 -35.82 -10.73 7.70
N GLY A 340 -34.94 -11.28 8.53
CA GLY A 340 -33.56 -11.64 8.12
C GLY A 340 -32.64 -10.43 7.97
N HIS A 341 -32.92 -9.34 8.71
CA HIS A 341 -32.07 -8.15 8.70
C HIS A 341 -30.69 -8.46 9.27
N ILE A 342 -29.67 -7.82 8.70
CA ILE A 342 -28.29 -7.89 9.18
C ILE A 342 -28.05 -6.58 9.96
N LEU A 343 -28.18 -6.62 11.28
CA LEU A 343 -28.16 -5.40 12.11
C LEU A 343 -27.01 -5.35 13.11
N THR A 344 -26.35 -6.50 13.32
CA THR A 344 -25.23 -6.64 14.25
C THR A 344 -24.00 -7.23 13.56
N PRO A 345 -22.79 -7.01 14.09
CA PRO A 345 -21.58 -7.67 13.59
C PRO A 345 -21.68 -9.20 13.59
N GLU A 346 -22.37 -9.77 14.57
CA GLU A 346 -22.66 -11.20 14.69
C GLU A 346 -23.59 -11.68 13.56
N ASP A 347 -24.68 -10.95 13.27
CA ASP A 347 -25.55 -11.25 12.14
C ASP A 347 -24.78 -11.20 10.82
N LEU A 348 -23.91 -10.19 10.67
CA LEU A 348 -23.07 -10.04 9.48
C LEU A 348 -22.12 -11.22 9.32
N PHE A 349 -21.49 -11.67 10.40
CA PHE A 349 -20.62 -12.84 10.39
C PHE A 349 -21.38 -14.11 10.00
N GLU A 350 -22.48 -14.42 10.67
CA GLU A 350 -23.28 -15.62 10.41
C GLU A 350 -23.90 -15.61 9.00
N TRP A 351 -24.27 -14.42 8.50
CA TRP A 351 -24.73 -14.27 7.14
C TRP A 351 -23.58 -14.45 6.14
N ALA A 352 -22.47 -13.75 6.30
CA ALA A 352 -21.34 -13.77 5.37
C ALA A 352 -20.75 -15.18 5.22
N LYS A 353 -20.56 -15.88 6.35
CA LYS A 353 -20.07 -17.26 6.39
C LYS A 353 -20.93 -18.24 5.58
N ARG A 354 -22.25 -18.02 5.53
CA ARG A 354 -23.19 -18.89 4.80
C ARG A 354 -23.31 -18.57 3.31
N HIS A 355 -23.03 -17.33 2.91
CA HIS A 355 -23.35 -16.84 1.56
C HIS A 355 -22.13 -16.50 0.70
N ILE A 356 -20.97 -16.22 1.31
CA ILE A 356 -19.73 -15.85 0.61
C ILE A 356 -18.73 -17.00 0.71
N MET A 357 -18.90 -18.01 -0.15
CA MET A 357 -18.18 -19.29 -0.06
C MET A 357 -16.66 -19.22 -0.31
N ASN A 358 -16.18 -18.20 -1.01
CA ASN A 358 -14.76 -18.06 -1.39
C ASN A 358 -13.91 -17.31 -0.36
N VAL A 359 -14.49 -16.91 0.77
CA VAL A 359 -13.82 -16.18 1.86
C VAL A 359 -14.05 -16.93 3.16
N GLN A 360 -12.99 -17.18 3.92
CA GLN A 360 -13.11 -17.74 5.25
C GLN A 360 -13.37 -16.63 6.27
N PHE A 361 -14.46 -16.75 7.03
CA PHE A 361 -14.85 -15.75 8.00
C PHE A 361 -14.51 -16.16 9.42
N PHE A 362 -14.12 -15.17 10.21
CA PHE A 362 -13.89 -15.31 11.65
C PHE A 362 -14.61 -14.19 12.37
N PHE A 363 -15.14 -14.50 13.56
CA PHE A 363 -15.66 -13.49 14.46
C PHE A 363 -14.70 -13.30 15.62
N VAL A 364 -14.42 -12.06 15.98
CA VAL A 364 -13.65 -11.71 17.17
C VAL A 364 -14.44 -10.68 17.97
N ASP A 365 -14.81 -11.04 19.19
CA ASP A 365 -15.53 -10.13 20.07
C ASP A 365 -14.59 -9.08 20.68
N LYS A 366 -15.11 -7.88 20.92
CA LYS A 366 -14.39 -6.77 21.56
C LYS A 366 -13.80 -7.17 22.90
N SER A 367 -14.48 -8.00 23.70
CA SER A 367 -13.97 -8.50 24.97
C SER A 367 -12.66 -9.30 24.81
N GLU A 368 -12.48 -10.01 23.70
CA GLU A 368 -11.24 -10.74 23.42
C GLU A 368 -10.09 -9.79 23.09
N VAL A 369 -10.37 -8.69 22.36
CA VAL A 369 -9.39 -7.64 22.08
C VAL A 369 -8.95 -6.97 23.38
N LEU A 370 -9.89 -6.63 24.26
CA LEU A 370 -9.61 -6.02 25.58
C LEU A 370 -8.79 -6.97 26.49
N THR A 371 -9.07 -8.27 26.43
CA THR A 371 -8.31 -9.28 27.18
C THR A 371 -6.85 -9.34 26.73
N VAL A 372 -6.61 -9.24 25.42
CA VAL A 372 -5.26 -9.21 24.84
C VAL A 372 -4.56 -7.89 25.14
N GLU A 373 -5.27 -6.76 25.08
CA GLU A 373 -4.74 -5.44 25.40
C GLU A 373 -4.13 -5.41 26.81
N GLY A 374 -4.82 -5.99 27.81
CA GLY A 374 -4.29 -6.11 29.17
C GLY A 374 -2.91 -6.78 29.24
N LYS A 375 -2.69 -7.83 28.43
CA LYS A 375 -1.40 -8.56 28.37
C LYS A 375 -0.33 -7.78 27.60
N LEU A 376 -0.72 -7.12 26.50
CA LEU A 376 0.21 -6.38 25.67
C LEU A 376 0.64 -5.04 26.28
N ASN A 377 -0.14 -4.48 27.21
CA ASN A 377 0.22 -3.24 27.89
C ASN A 377 1.56 -3.33 28.61
N GLU A 378 1.87 -4.44 29.26
CA GLU A 378 3.17 -4.66 29.91
C GLU A 378 4.31 -4.70 28.89
N ARG A 379 4.10 -5.42 27.77
CA ARG A 379 5.05 -5.47 26.65
C ARG A 379 5.28 -4.08 26.05
N PHE A 380 4.22 -3.30 25.83
CA PHE A 380 4.30 -1.98 25.23
C PHE A 380 4.85 -0.90 26.17
N ALA A 381 4.74 -1.09 27.48
CA ALA A 381 5.39 -0.24 28.47
C ALA A 381 6.92 -0.37 28.39
N GLN A 382 7.42 -1.50 27.90
CA GLN A 382 8.84 -1.77 27.71
C GLN A 382 9.32 -1.51 26.28
N SER A 383 8.46 -1.10 25.35
CA SER A 383 8.87 -0.91 23.96
C SER A 383 9.29 0.52 23.65
N GLN A 384 10.17 0.68 22.66
CA GLN A 384 10.72 1.99 22.29
C GLN A 384 10.55 2.32 20.80
N THR A 385 10.48 3.62 20.51
CA THR A 385 10.30 4.13 19.15
C THR A 385 11.55 3.96 18.29
N ILE A 386 11.35 3.64 17.01
CA ILE A 386 12.42 3.56 16.02
C ILE A 386 12.53 4.89 15.25
N PRO A 387 13.69 5.56 15.25
CA PRO A 387 13.90 6.78 14.49
C PRO A 387 13.60 6.62 13.00
N GLY A 388 12.98 7.64 12.40
CA GLY A 388 12.67 7.63 10.97
C GLY A 388 11.68 6.54 10.54
N THR A 389 10.91 5.92 11.46
CA THR A 389 9.95 4.84 11.18
C THR A 389 9.15 5.06 9.88
N ARG A 390 8.58 6.25 9.68
CA ARG A 390 7.76 6.57 8.48
C ARG A 390 8.48 6.31 7.17
N SER A 391 9.80 6.47 7.18
CA SER A 391 10.68 6.49 6.03
C SER A 391 11.13 5.08 5.59
N HIS A 392 11.03 4.08 6.47
CA HIS A 392 11.45 2.70 6.26
C HIS A 392 10.28 1.81 5.84
N HIS A 393 10.52 0.77 5.05
CA HIS A 393 9.46 -0.08 4.49
C HIS A 393 9.63 -1.57 4.74
N CYS A 394 10.71 -2.00 5.41
CA CYS A 394 10.91 -3.39 5.78
C CYS A 394 11.54 -3.49 7.17
N PHE A 395 11.00 -4.40 7.97
CA PHE A 395 11.39 -4.65 9.35
C PHE A 395 11.49 -6.17 9.55
N ILE A 396 12.66 -6.65 9.97
CA ILE A 396 12.97 -8.08 10.11
C ILE A 396 13.49 -8.33 11.53
N PRO A 397 12.85 -9.21 12.33
CA PRO A 397 13.37 -9.67 13.61
C PRO A 397 14.74 -10.31 13.51
N THR A 398 15.62 -9.93 14.44
CA THR A 398 16.92 -10.55 14.64
C THR A 398 16.88 -11.47 15.87
N PRO A 399 17.84 -12.42 16.02
CA PRO A 399 17.86 -13.35 17.15
C PRO A 399 17.95 -12.69 18.54
N ASP A 400 18.55 -11.50 18.62
CA ASP A 400 18.72 -10.68 19.82
C ASP A 400 17.51 -9.77 20.11
N LYS A 401 16.35 -10.04 19.49
CA LYS A 401 15.10 -9.25 19.65
C LYS A 401 15.27 -7.78 19.25
N LYS A 402 16.20 -7.48 18.35
CA LYS A 402 16.27 -6.22 17.62
C LYS A 402 15.50 -6.37 16.30
N LEU A 403 15.45 -5.29 15.52
CA LEU A 403 14.96 -5.30 14.16
C LEU A 403 16.05 -4.80 13.21
N SER A 404 16.28 -5.55 12.12
CA SER A 404 16.91 -5.01 10.92
C SER A 404 15.89 -4.17 10.18
N VAL A 405 16.20 -2.89 9.96
CA VAL A 405 15.28 -1.91 9.38
C VAL A 405 15.85 -1.38 8.08
N TYR A 406 15.02 -1.39 7.04
CA TYR A 406 15.44 -1.04 5.68
C TYR A 406 14.58 0.08 5.08
N ARG A 407 15.23 0.94 4.29
CA ARG A 407 14.55 2.03 3.58
C ARG A 407 13.50 1.49 2.62
N VAL A 408 13.88 0.51 1.81
CA VAL A 408 12.97 -0.27 0.95
C VAL A 408 13.22 -1.77 1.15
N SER A 409 12.17 -2.57 1.00
CA SER A 409 12.27 -4.04 0.96
C SER A 409 13.27 -4.53 -0.08
N GLY A 410 14.12 -5.48 0.31
CA GLY A 410 15.19 -6.04 -0.54
C GLY A 410 16.51 -5.27 -0.50
N ASP A 411 16.63 -4.20 0.28
CA ASP A 411 17.90 -3.50 0.49
C ASP A 411 18.94 -4.38 1.21
N GLU A 412 20.21 -4.19 0.88
CA GLU A 412 21.33 -4.98 1.44
C GLU A 412 21.80 -4.45 2.80
N SER A 413 21.69 -3.14 3.03
CA SER A 413 22.24 -2.48 4.23
C SER A 413 21.11 -2.07 5.18
N PRO A 414 20.87 -2.84 6.26
CA PRO A 414 19.98 -2.39 7.33
C PRO A 414 20.68 -1.40 8.26
N PHE A 415 19.89 -0.67 9.04
CA PHE A 415 20.32 -0.30 10.38
C PHE A 415 19.60 -1.17 11.41
N PHE A 416 20.24 -1.41 12.55
CA PHE A 416 19.67 -2.22 13.62
C PHE A 416 18.99 -1.33 14.65
N ALA A 417 17.76 -1.68 15.02
CA ALA A 417 16.96 -0.95 15.97
C ALA A 417 16.59 -1.83 17.16
N ASN A 418 16.95 -1.37 18.36
CA ASN A 418 16.42 -1.90 19.61
C ASN A 418 14.90 -1.62 19.67
N VAL A 419 14.08 -2.60 20.03
CA VAL A 419 12.61 -2.42 20.20
C VAL A 419 12.14 -2.54 21.65
N ILE A 420 13.03 -2.89 22.58
CA ILE A 420 12.78 -3.00 24.02
C ILE A 420 13.74 -2.06 24.76
N LEU A 421 13.24 -1.40 25.81
CA LEU A 421 14.01 -0.57 26.74
C LEU A 421 15.06 -1.42 27.47
N GLY A 422 16.32 -0.97 27.45
CA GLY A 422 17.41 -1.64 28.18
C GLY A 422 17.88 -2.96 27.56
N GLY A 423 17.57 -3.22 26.29
CA GLY A 423 18.28 -4.26 25.55
C GLY A 423 19.77 -3.96 25.57
N GLU A 424 20.58 -4.91 26.02
CA GLU A 424 22.04 -4.80 25.98
C GLU A 424 22.43 -4.51 24.51
N ASP A 425 23.04 -3.36 24.28
CA ASP A 425 23.95 -3.26 23.15
C ASP A 425 25.03 -4.30 23.43
N PRO A 426 25.29 -5.26 22.53
CA PRO A 426 26.37 -6.20 22.76
C PRO A 426 27.59 -5.37 23.11
N GLU A 427 28.26 -5.71 24.21
CA GLU A 427 29.58 -5.18 24.52
C GLU A 427 30.36 -5.16 23.19
N GLU A 428 30.68 -3.95 22.72
CA GLU A 428 31.55 -3.75 21.58
C GLU A 428 32.89 -4.39 21.94
N GLU A 429 33.06 -5.69 21.69
CA GLU A 429 34.37 -6.24 21.44
C GLU A 429 34.84 -5.69 20.07
N GLY A 430 35.28 -4.43 20.10
CA GLY A 430 36.07 -3.79 19.07
C GLY A 430 35.33 -2.90 18.08
N ASP A 431 34.76 -1.79 18.54
CA ASP A 431 35.05 -0.45 17.97
C ASP A 431 34.27 0.60 18.77
N SER A 432 34.87 1.11 19.85
CA SER A 432 34.47 2.42 20.34
C SER A 432 34.71 3.38 19.18
N ALA A 433 33.64 3.79 18.48
CA ALA A 433 33.77 4.72 17.36
C ALA A 433 34.50 5.97 17.89
N ALA A 434 35.77 6.12 17.49
CA ALA A 434 36.50 7.34 17.73
C ALA A 434 35.65 8.49 17.17
N PRO A 435 35.59 9.65 17.86
CA PRO A 435 34.83 10.78 17.36
C PRO A 435 35.21 11.05 15.90
N ILE A 436 34.24 10.95 15.00
CA ILE A 436 34.43 11.19 13.57
C ILE A 436 34.64 12.69 13.41
N GLU A 437 35.86 13.08 13.05
CA GLU A 437 36.15 14.46 12.64
C GLU A 437 35.33 14.80 11.40
N ILE A 438 34.69 15.98 11.38
CA ILE A 438 33.86 16.43 10.25
C ILE A 438 34.65 16.43 8.92
N SER A 439 35.98 16.57 8.98
CA SER A 439 36.87 16.49 7.82
C SER A 439 36.86 15.13 7.12
N ASP A 440 36.44 14.07 7.80
CA ASP A 440 36.48 12.69 7.30
C ASP A 440 35.12 12.23 6.76
N CYS A 441 34.08 13.07 6.88
CA CYS A 441 32.74 12.79 6.37
C CYS A 441 32.63 13.12 4.87
N GLN A 442 32.13 12.16 4.07
CA GLN A 442 31.75 12.40 2.68
C GLN A 442 30.24 12.69 2.55
N PRO A 443 29.83 13.64 1.68
CA PRO A 443 28.42 13.91 1.41
C PRO A 443 27.65 12.65 1.00
N GLY A 444 26.49 12.42 1.63
CA GLY A 444 25.56 11.32 1.30
C GLY A 444 25.79 9.99 2.05
N ARG A 445 26.82 9.88 2.90
CA ARG A 445 27.05 8.67 3.72
C ARG A 445 26.53 8.75 5.16
N TYR A 446 26.32 9.96 5.67
CA TYR A 446 25.93 10.20 7.06
C TYR A 446 24.76 11.17 7.11
N VAL A 447 23.88 10.99 8.10
CA VAL A 447 22.80 11.92 8.41
C VAL A 447 23.18 12.62 9.71
N ALA A 448 23.44 13.93 9.65
CA ALA A 448 23.66 14.74 10.85
C ALA A 448 22.31 15.15 11.43
N CYS A 449 22.15 15.01 12.75
CA CYS A 449 21.02 15.53 13.50
C CYS A 449 21.56 16.63 14.42
N VAL A 450 21.22 17.89 14.13
CA VAL A 450 21.54 19.02 15.01
C VAL A 450 20.37 19.18 15.97
N TYR A 451 20.65 19.03 17.27
CA TYR A 451 19.69 19.36 18.31
C TYR A 451 19.94 20.80 18.73
N ASP A 452 18.88 21.61 18.80
CA ASP A 452 18.98 22.91 19.45
C ASP A 452 19.22 22.68 20.94
N ASP A 453 20.33 23.22 21.45
CA ASP A 453 20.65 23.18 22.88
C ASP A 453 19.53 23.87 23.67
N LYS A 454 19.06 23.20 24.73
CA LYS A 454 18.08 23.74 25.68
C LYS A 454 18.68 24.77 26.64
#